data_AF-A0A9P8F4V9-F1
#
_entry.id   AF-A0A9P8F4V9-F1
#
_cell.length_a   1.000
_cell.length_b   1.000
_cell.length_c   1.000
_cell.angle_alpha   90.00
_cell.angle_beta   90.00
_cell.angle_gamma   90.00
#
_symmetry.space_group_name_H-M   'P 1'
#
loop_
_entity.id
_entity.type
_entity.pdbx_description
1 polymer ?
#
loop_
_entity_poly.entity_id
_entity_poly.type
_entity_poly.pdbx_seq_one_letter_code
_entity_poly.pdbx_strand_id
1 'polypeptide(L)'
;MAANSMRSQQASLLRLRRVVYPRPPCPCTRHYATDISHNEHPPPASSVANRRSSLSVSSESRFNEIGVQQISSHVYSQIFPGKAPPAPEELVRLSKDHLQRHDLLGKNTDSSEPVAFDMPEIQGQTLDEHFYKLAMDSAEPYLGLAQRYSIANAPPRPRKWVRRSGWTKYSRDGSSEPVEAPDEEMLTFDVEVLWHESSYAVMACAVSDKSWYAWLSPWLLGESESDRHLIPLGNPQKPRIIVGHNIGYDRARIAEEYELDQSRNYFIDTMSLHVAVNGMCSRQRPTWNMHRKNRETRDKIANSEATADLAALLQAKGDIDEEEELWVGRSSVNSLRDVAHFHCGVTIDKAKREWFSELDRQGVCDKLDELLDYCAADVDITHRVYKKVFPAFMETCPHPVSFAALRHLSTEILPVNRTWDSYIANAEATYHKLSDAVEQRL
;
A
#
# COMPACT_ATOMS: atom_id res chain seq x y z
N MET A 1 21.98 -61.55 6.89
CA MET A 1 22.28 -60.18 7.37
C MET A 1 21.80 -59.19 6.32
N ALA A 2 21.16 -58.11 6.80
CA ALA A 2 20.56 -56.98 6.06
C ALA A 2 19.28 -57.27 5.24
N ALA A 3 18.15 -57.14 5.93
CA ALA A 3 16.82 -57.02 5.34
C ALA A 3 16.53 -55.55 5.01
N ASN A 4 16.05 -55.33 3.78
CA ASN A 4 15.40 -54.09 3.34
C ASN A 4 14.11 -53.87 4.14
N SER A 5 13.92 -52.64 4.65
CA SER A 5 12.65 -52.20 5.20
C SER A 5 12.31 -50.81 4.65
N MET A 6 11.23 -50.78 3.87
CA MET A 6 10.47 -49.59 3.52
C MET A 6 10.02 -48.85 4.79
N ARG A 7 10.22 -47.53 4.88
CA ARG A 7 9.42 -46.66 5.75
C ARG A 7 9.17 -45.28 5.10
N SER A 8 7.97 -45.16 4.51
CA SER A 8 6.94 -44.18 4.85
C SER A 8 7.34 -42.69 4.98
N GLN A 9 6.94 -41.92 3.97
CA GLN A 9 6.67 -40.49 4.04
C GLN A 9 5.57 -40.19 5.08
N GLN A 10 5.92 -39.56 6.20
CA GLN A 10 4.98 -38.86 7.08
C GLN A 10 5.71 -37.66 7.70
N ALA A 11 5.61 -36.50 7.04
CA ALA A 11 5.93 -35.22 7.67
C ALA A 11 4.72 -34.77 8.50
N SER A 12 4.89 -34.74 9.81
CA SER A 12 3.86 -34.39 10.78
C SER A 12 3.51 -32.90 10.71
N LEU A 13 2.30 -32.58 10.23
CA LEU A 13 1.64 -31.29 10.43
C LEU A 13 1.17 -31.17 11.88
N LEU A 14 1.99 -30.60 12.76
CA LEU A 14 1.55 -30.16 14.08
C LEU A 14 0.74 -28.86 13.92
N ARG A 15 -0.55 -29.00 13.60
CA ARG A 15 -1.56 -27.95 13.79
C ARG A 15 -1.70 -27.66 15.28
N LEU A 16 -1.22 -26.50 15.73
CA LEU A 16 -1.60 -25.95 17.03
C LEU A 16 -3.13 -25.73 17.03
N ARG A 17 -3.84 -26.49 17.85
CA ARG A 17 -5.28 -26.30 18.10
C ARG A 17 -5.49 -24.91 18.70
N ARG A 18 -6.16 -24.04 17.95
CA ARG A 18 -6.66 -22.75 18.43
C ARG A 18 -7.76 -23.01 19.47
N VAL A 19 -7.50 -22.70 20.74
CA VAL A 19 -8.53 -22.70 21.78
C VAL A 19 -9.39 -21.46 21.59
N VAL A 20 -10.64 -21.65 21.17
CA VAL A 20 -11.64 -20.58 21.05
C VAL A 20 -12.34 -20.46 22.39
N TYR A 21 -12.11 -19.36 23.12
CA TYR A 21 -12.93 -19.00 24.27
C TYR A 21 -14.19 -18.25 23.80
N PRO A 22 -15.39 -18.58 24.32
CA PRO A 22 -16.59 -17.82 24.01
C PRO A 22 -16.53 -16.44 24.69
N ARG A 23 -16.74 -15.38 23.89
CA ARG A 23 -16.85 -13.99 24.38
C ARG A 23 -18.17 -13.79 25.15
N PRO A 24 -18.16 -13.19 26.35
CA PRO A 24 -19.39 -12.73 26.98
C PRO A 24 -19.94 -11.48 26.26
N PRO A 25 -21.26 -11.23 26.30
CA PRO A 25 -21.86 -10.06 25.67
C PRO A 25 -21.49 -8.81 26.48
N CYS A 26 -20.73 -7.89 25.88
CA CYS A 26 -20.47 -6.57 26.46
C CYS A 26 -21.54 -5.55 25.99
N PRO A 27 -22.00 -4.66 26.89
CA PRO A 27 -22.96 -3.62 26.53
C PRO A 27 -22.34 -2.63 25.55
N CYS A 28 -23.13 -2.25 24.55
CA CYS A 28 -22.76 -1.28 23.53
C CYS A 28 -22.71 0.14 24.11
N THR A 29 -21.51 0.61 24.42
CA THR A 29 -21.19 2.04 24.46
C THR A 29 -19.89 2.21 23.71
N ARG A 30 -19.99 2.68 22.46
CA ARG A 30 -18.83 3.03 21.62
C ARG A 30 -18.29 4.37 22.13
N HIS A 31 -17.09 4.37 22.67
CA HIS A 31 -16.31 5.58 22.85
C HIS A 31 -15.27 5.62 21.74
N TYR A 32 -15.41 6.58 20.81
CA TYR A 32 -14.44 6.80 19.75
C TYR A 32 -13.18 7.41 20.36
N ALA A 33 -11.99 6.89 20.02
CA ALA A 33 -10.72 7.48 20.43
C ALA A 33 -10.42 8.83 19.71
N THR A 34 -11.28 9.23 18.77
CA THR A 34 -11.11 10.40 17.90
C THR A 34 -12.28 11.38 17.93
N ASP A 35 -13.19 11.30 18.90
CA ASP A 35 -14.19 12.35 19.11
C ASP A 35 -13.52 13.63 19.65
N ILE A 36 -12.93 14.42 18.75
CA ILE A 36 -12.85 15.85 18.93
C ILE A 36 -14.30 16.33 18.84
N SER A 37 -14.95 16.46 19.99
CA SER A 37 -16.29 16.99 20.08
C SER A 37 -16.31 18.41 19.51
N HIS A 38 -16.73 18.57 18.25
CA HIS A 38 -17.21 19.84 17.72
C HIS A 38 -18.57 20.12 18.35
N ASN A 39 -18.55 20.59 19.60
CA ASN A 39 -19.74 21.13 20.25
C ASN A 39 -19.79 22.63 19.93
N GLU A 40 -20.49 22.99 18.87
CA GLU A 40 -20.87 24.37 18.57
C GLU A 40 -21.95 24.85 19.54
N HIS A 41 -21.60 25.07 20.82
CA HIS A 41 -22.31 25.99 21.71
C HIS A 41 -21.41 26.34 22.90
N PRO A 42 -21.16 27.64 23.18
CA PRO A 42 -20.35 28.04 24.33
C PRO A 42 -21.09 27.67 25.63
N PRO A 43 -20.43 26.99 26.59
CA PRO A 43 -21.06 26.73 27.88
C PRO A 43 -21.21 28.05 28.64
N PRO A 44 -22.25 28.19 29.49
CA PRO A 44 -22.42 29.39 30.30
C PRO A 44 -21.25 29.51 31.28
N ALA A 45 -20.78 30.74 31.44
CA ALA A 45 -19.62 31.10 32.24
C ALA A 45 -19.80 30.76 33.73
N SER A 46 -19.32 29.59 34.16
CA SER A 46 -19.06 29.32 35.59
C SER A 46 -18.10 28.15 35.79
N SER A 47 -16.81 28.40 35.61
CA SER A 47 -15.73 27.99 36.54
C SER A 47 -14.40 28.38 35.90
N VAL A 48 -13.70 29.32 36.54
CA VAL A 48 -12.35 29.72 36.14
C VAL A 48 -11.42 28.58 36.54
N ALA A 49 -11.35 27.54 35.70
CA ALA A 49 -10.29 26.55 35.77
C ALA A 49 -8.99 27.27 35.36
N ASN A 50 -8.08 27.44 36.32
CA ASN A 50 -6.70 27.85 36.07
C ASN A 50 -6.14 27.06 34.89
N ARG A 51 -5.99 27.68 33.72
CA ARG A 51 -5.23 27.10 32.61
C ARG A 51 -3.79 26.98 33.09
N ARG A 52 -3.37 25.78 33.50
CA ARG A 52 -1.97 25.50 33.82
C ARG A 52 -1.11 25.89 32.61
N SER A 53 -0.04 26.63 32.85
CA SER A 53 0.90 27.07 31.81
C SER A 53 1.76 25.91 31.27
N SER A 54 1.75 24.75 31.92
CA SER A 54 2.52 23.57 31.56
C SER A 54 1.73 22.28 31.83
N LEU A 55 1.94 21.27 30.98
CA LEU A 55 1.47 19.90 31.18
C LEU A 55 2.36 19.09 32.15
N SER A 56 3.52 19.65 32.52
CA SER A 56 4.47 18.98 33.42
C SER A 56 3.88 18.80 34.82
N VAL A 57 4.05 17.60 35.37
CA VAL A 57 3.76 17.28 36.77
C VAL A 57 5.03 16.83 37.48
N SER A 58 5.05 16.95 38.81
CA SER A 58 6.16 16.45 39.63
C SER A 58 6.14 14.91 39.66
N SER A 59 7.31 14.27 39.59
CA SER A 59 7.44 12.82 39.69
C SER A 59 8.82 12.43 40.21
N GLU A 60 8.97 11.18 40.62
CA GLU A 60 10.26 10.62 41.05
C GLU A 60 10.99 9.92 39.89
N SER A 61 12.32 9.99 39.90
CA SER A 61 13.19 9.24 39.00
C SER A 61 13.20 7.77 39.38
N ARG A 62 13.10 6.89 38.37
CA ARG A 62 13.27 5.44 38.54
C ARG A 62 14.59 5.03 37.91
N PHE A 63 15.27 4.07 38.52
CA PHE A 63 16.53 3.52 38.01
C PHE A 63 16.47 2.00 38.00
N ASN A 64 17.16 1.38 37.05
CA ASN A 64 17.34 -0.08 37.06
C ASN A 64 18.57 -0.49 37.91
N GLU A 65 18.84 -1.79 37.98
CA GLU A 65 19.88 -2.42 38.81
C GLU A 65 21.32 -2.08 38.39
N ILE A 66 21.50 -1.40 37.25
CA ILE A 66 22.78 -0.88 36.74
C ILE A 66 22.86 0.65 36.76
N GLY A 67 21.85 1.34 37.30
CA GLY A 67 21.85 2.80 37.49
C GLY A 67 21.42 3.62 36.27
N VAL A 68 20.79 3.00 35.26
CA VAL A 68 20.22 3.72 34.11
C VAL A 68 18.85 4.28 34.51
N GLN A 69 18.67 5.58 34.31
CA GLN A 69 17.40 6.27 34.54
C GLN A 69 16.33 5.74 33.57
N GLN A 70 15.17 5.38 34.12
CA GLN A 70 13.99 4.95 33.39
C GLN A 70 12.95 6.07 33.35
N ILE A 71 11.84 5.83 32.66
CA ILE A 71 10.66 6.70 32.73
C ILE A 71 10.23 6.94 34.19
N SER A 72 9.77 8.16 34.44
CA SER A 72 9.34 8.65 35.74
C SER A 72 8.27 7.77 36.38
N SER A 73 8.17 7.77 37.71
CA SER A 73 7.18 6.96 38.43
C SER A 73 5.73 7.23 37.99
N HIS A 74 5.40 8.50 37.71
CA HIS A 74 4.07 8.92 37.24
C HIS A 74 3.73 8.36 35.85
N VAL A 75 4.68 8.42 34.90
CA VAL A 75 4.45 7.87 33.55
C VAL A 75 4.45 6.34 33.59
N TYR A 76 5.32 5.74 34.42
CA TYR A 76 5.39 4.29 34.58
C TYR A 76 4.06 3.69 35.04
N SER A 77 3.38 4.29 36.03
CA SER A 77 2.09 3.77 36.51
C SER A 77 0.97 3.87 35.49
N GLN A 78 1.07 4.80 34.52
CA GLN A 78 0.09 4.96 33.45
C GLN A 78 0.31 3.96 32.30
N ILE A 79 1.58 3.60 32.02
CA ILE A 79 1.95 2.66 30.95
C ILE A 79 1.91 1.21 31.41
N PHE A 80 2.32 0.95 32.65
CA PHE A 80 2.49 -0.37 33.24
C PHE A 80 1.60 -0.52 34.48
N PRO A 81 0.27 -0.73 34.32
CA PRO A 81 -0.64 -0.87 35.45
C PRO A 81 -0.34 -2.12 36.30
N GLY A 82 0.34 -3.12 35.73
CA GLY A 82 0.83 -4.29 36.43
C GLY A 82 2.24 -4.10 37.00
N LYS A 83 2.52 -4.70 38.15
CA LYS A 83 3.87 -4.73 38.72
C LYS A 83 4.76 -5.68 37.91
N ALA A 84 5.84 -5.16 37.32
CA ALA A 84 6.83 -5.99 36.65
C ALA A 84 7.59 -6.88 37.65
N PRO A 85 7.94 -8.13 37.28
CA PRO A 85 8.84 -8.95 38.07
C PRO A 85 10.24 -8.30 38.13
N PRO A 86 11.02 -8.55 39.19
CA PRO A 86 12.41 -8.07 39.27
C PRO A 86 13.27 -8.71 38.18
N ALA A 87 14.32 -8.00 37.76
CA ALA A 87 15.25 -8.51 36.76
C ALA A 87 16.00 -9.75 37.30
N PRO A 88 16.19 -10.81 36.49
CA PRO A 88 16.98 -11.97 36.90
C PRO A 88 18.43 -11.60 37.27
N GLU A 89 18.90 -12.02 38.44
CA GLU A 89 20.22 -11.63 38.96
C GLU A 89 21.38 -12.02 38.04
N GLU A 90 21.28 -13.17 37.38
CA GLU A 90 22.28 -13.64 36.42
C GLU A 90 22.44 -12.66 35.25
N LEU A 91 21.33 -12.18 34.67
CA LEU A 91 21.35 -11.23 33.56
C LEU A 91 21.87 -9.86 34.00
N VAL A 92 21.56 -9.44 35.23
CA VAL A 92 22.13 -8.21 35.81
C VAL A 92 23.64 -8.34 35.97
N ARG A 93 24.14 -9.48 36.46
CA ARG A 93 25.59 -9.74 36.58
C ARG A 93 26.28 -9.74 35.22
N LEU A 94 25.69 -10.40 34.22
CA LEU A 94 26.21 -10.42 32.85
C LEU A 94 26.27 -9.01 32.25
N SER A 95 25.21 -8.22 32.45
CA SER A 95 25.16 -6.83 31.98
C SER A 95 26.25 -5.97 32.63
N LYS A 96 26.48 -6.12 33.96
CA LYS A 96 27.54 -5.42 34.67
C LYS A 96 28.94 -5.80 34.18
N ASP A 97 29.21 -7.09 33.97
CA ASP A 97 30.48 -7.57 33.43
C ASP A 97 30.74 -7.04 32.02
N HIS A 98 29.75 -7.09 31.12
CA HIS A 98 29.87 -6.54 29.77
C HIS A 98 30.16 -5.03 29.78
N LEU A 99 29.39 -4.26 30.57
CA LEU A 99 29.62 -2.82 30.72
C LEU A 99 30.99 -2.50 31.32
N GLN A 100 31.51 -3.35 32.22
CA GLN A 100 32.83 -3.17 32.80
C GLN A 100 33.95 -3.44 31.77
N ARG A 101 33.84 -4.50 30.95
CA ARG A 101 34.82 -4.82 29.90
C ARG A 101 34.94 -3.73 28.84
N HIS A 102 33.83 -3.05 28.56
CA HIS A 102 33.78 -1.92 27.63
C HIS A 102 34.01 -0.57 28.31
N ASP A 103 34.33 -0.55 29.61
CA ASP A 103 34.65 0.66 30.37
C ASP A 103 33.51 1.71 30.33
N LEU A 104 32.27 1.21 30.43
CA LEU A 104 31.01 1.99 30.41
C LEU A 104 30.27 1.95 31.76
N LEU A 105 30.56 0.98 32.62
CA LEU A 105 29.86 0.83 33.90
C LEU A 105 30.09 2.07 34.79
N GLY A 106 29.00 2.73 35.18
CA GLY A 106 29.05 3.92 36.05
C GLY A 106 29.47 5.22 35.37
N LYS A 107 29.66 5.23 34.03
CA LYS A 107 30.12 6.43 33.31
C LYS A 107 29.02 7.30 32.71
N ASN A 108 27.82 6.74 32.49
CA ASN A 108 26.68 7.46 31.94
C ASN A 108 25.49 7.38 32.92
N THR A 109 25.44 8.32 33.85
CA THR A 109 24.21 8.60 34.61
C THR A 109 23.70 9.94 34.12
N ASP A 110 22.74 9.90 33.20
CA ASP A 110 21.88 11.06 32.96
C ASP A 110 21.30 11.48 34.32
N SER A 111 21.44 12.75 34.66
CA SER A 111 20.95 13.35 35.92
C SER A 111 19.80 14.32 35.66
N SER A 112 19.23 14.25 34.46
CA SER A 112 18.08 15.05 34.09
C SER A 112 16.90 14.77 35.03
N GLU A 113 16.19 15.84 35.39
CA GLU A 113 14.95 15.74 36.16
C GLU A 113 13.94 14.83 35.43
N PRO A 114 13.16 14.02 36.18
CA PRO A 114 12.21 13.09 35.59
C PRO A 114 11.08 13.85 34.87
N VAL A 115 10.88 13.53 33.60
CA VAL A 115 9.77 14.07 32.82
C VAL A 115 8.47 13.35 33.20
N ALA A 116 7.44 14.09 33.56
CA ALA A 116 6.12 13.54 33.85
C ALA A 116 5.01 14.47 33.38
N PHE A 117 3.94 13.86 32.88
CA PHE A 117 2.70 14.48 32.46
C PHE A 117 1.59 13.43 32.44
N ASP A 118 0.33 13.86 32.37
CA ASP A 118 -0.81 12.97 32.25
C ASP A 118 -0.94 12.49 30.81
N MET A 119 -0.87 11.18 30.61
CA MET A 119 -0.99 10.50 29.31
C MET A 119 -2.48 10.29 28.98
N PRO A 120 -2.85 10.28 27.68
CA PRO A 120 -4.15 9.75 27.27
C PRO A 120 -4.34 8.30 27.72
N GLU A 121 -5.59 7.90 27.90
CA GLU A 121 -5.92 6.55 28.37
C GLU A 121 -5.46 5.47 27.38
N ILE A 122 -4.72 4.48 27.91
CA ILE A 122 -4.27 3.33 27.14
C ILE A 122 -5.45 2.39 26.87
N GLN A 123 -5.65 2.12 25.59
CA GLN A 123 -6.68 1.22 25.09
C GLN A 123 -6.31 -0.27 25.25
N GLY A 124 -6.30 -0.81 26.46
CA GLY A 124 -5.98 -2.22 26.72
C GLY A 124 -5.11 -2.43 27.95
N GLN A 125 -4.66 -3.67 28.16
CA GLN A 125 -3.82 -4.04 29.31
C GLN A 125 -2.33 -3.97 28.99
N THR A 126 -1.96 -4.03 27.71
CA THR A 126 -0.57 -3.94 27.24
C THR A 126 -0.46 -2.91 26.11
N LEU A 127 0.75 -2.41 25.87
CA LEU A 127 1.01 -1.52 24.74
C LEU A 127 0.72 -2.21 23.39
N ASP A 128 1.00 -3.50 23.28
CA ASP A 128 0.68 -4.28 22.07
C ASP A 128 -0.84 -4.30 21.82
N GLU A 129 -1.65 -4.52 22.86
CA GLU A 129 -3.11 -4.48 22.75
C GLU A 129 -3.60 -3.06 22.39
N HIS A 130 -2.97 -2.03 22.97
CA HIS A 130 -3.26 -0.64 22.64
C HIS A 130 -3.07 -0.32 21.17
N PHE A 131 -1.90 -0.63 20.61
CA PHE A 131 -1.62 -0.41 19.19
C PHE A 131 -2.50 -1.27 18.29
N TYR A 132 -2.80 -2.50 18.70
CA TYR A 132 -3.72 -3.36 17.96
C TYR A 132 -5.12 -2.74 17.88
N LYS A 133 -5.68 -2.25 19.01
CA LYS A 133 -7.01 -1.62 19.03
C LYS A 133 -7.06 -0.33 18.24
N LEU A 134 -6.08 0.56 18.41
CA LEU A 134 -6.01 1.80 17.63
C LEU A 134 -5.89 1.53 16.13
N ALA A 135 -5.08 0.54 15.76
CA ALA A 135 -4.94 0.15 14.36
C ALA A 135 -6.23 -0.45 13.80
N MET A 136 -6.93 -1.30 14.55
CA MET A 136 -8.23 -1.85 14.12
C MET A 136 -9.29 -0.75 13.96
N ASP A 137 -9.34 0.21 14.88
CA ASP A 137 -10.24 1.36 14.80
C ASP A 137 -9.95 2.21 13.55
N SER A 138 -8.67 2.51 13.28
CA SER A 138 -8.26 3.24 12.08
C SER A 138 -8.41 2.43 10.78
N ALA A 139 -8.39 1.10 10.85
CA ALA A 139 -8.49 0.23 9.70
C ALA A 139 -9.93 0.04 9.22
N GLU A 140 -10.92 0.10 10.11
CA GLU A 140 -12.33 -0.07 9.75
C GLU A 140 -12.98 1.25 9.32
N PRO A 141 -13.94 1.23 8.37
CA PRO A 141 -14.54 0.08 7.69
C PRO A 141 -13.72 -0.47 6.51
N TYR A 142 -12.54 0.10 6.24
CA TYR A 142 -11.76 -0.19 5.03
C TYR A 142 -11.22 -1.61 4.99
N LEU A 143 -10.82 -2.18 6.13
CA LEU A 143 -10.36 -3.55 6.21
C LEU A 143 -11.48 -4.53 5.87
N GLY A 144 -12.68 -4.32 6.41
CA GLY A 144 -13.86 -5.08 6.05
C GLY A 144 -14.23 -4.96 4.57
N LEU A 145 -14.14 -3.75 3.99
CA LEU A 145 -14.31 -3.52 2.55
C LEU A 145 -13.26 -4.31 1.73
N ALA A 146 -11.98 -4.20 2.10
CA ALA A 146 -10.87 -4.82 1.39
C ALA A 146 -10.97 -6.35 1.39
N GLN A 147 -11.31 -6.94 2.53
CA GLN A 147 -11.56 -8.37 2.67
C GLN A 147 -12.73 -8.84 1.82
N ARG A 148 -13.88 -8.14 1.86
CA ARG A 148 -15.04 -8.47 1.02
C ARG A 148 -14.70 -8.39 -0.47
N TYR A 149 -13.98 -7.34 -0.88
CA TYR A 149 -13.63 -7.16 -2.28
C TYR A 149 -12.63 -8.20 -2.78
N SER A 150 -11.77 -8.73 -1.92
CA SER A 150 -10.80 -9.79 -2.25
C SER A 150 -11.45 -11.13 -2.60
N ILE A 151 -12.70 -11.35 -2.18
CA ILE A 151 -13.47 -12.57 -2.49
C ILE A 151 -14.59 -12.31 -3.50
N ALA A 152 -14.98 -11.04 -3.72
CA ALA A 152 -15.97 -10.65 -4.70
C ALA A 152 -15.52 -10.99 -6.13
N ASN A 153 -16.48 -11.20 -7.03
CA ASN A 153 -16.22 -11.37 -8.46
C ASN A 153 -16.72 -10.14 -9.19
N ALA A 154 -15.94 -9.66 -10.16
CA ALA A 154 -16.38 -8.62 -11.06
C ALA A 154 -17.61 -9.09 -11.88
N PRO A 155 -18.58 -8.20 -12.17
CA PRO A 155 -19.63 -8.48 -13.12
C PRO A 155 -19.05 -8.72 -14.53
N PRO A 156 -19.80 -9.37 -15.44
CA PRO A 156 -19.38 -9.53 -16.83
C PRO A 156 -19.05 -8.18 -17.48
N ARG A 157 -17.96 -8.12 -18.24
CA ARG A 157 -17.57 -6.92 -18.97
C ARG A 157 -18.66 -6.47 -19.96
N PRO A 158 -18.87 -5.15 -20.13
CA PRO A 158 -19.75 -4.63 -21.18
C PRO A 158 -19.31 -5.13 -22.56
N ARG A 159 -20.28 -5.40 -23.43
CA ARG A 159 -20.02 -5.80 -24.83
C ARG A 159 -20.03 -4.61 -25.80
N LYS A 160 -20.54 -3.47 -25.35
CA LYS A 160 -20.67 -2.26 -26.15
C LYS A 160 -20.46 -1.06 -25.24
N TRP A 161 -19.55 -0.19 -25.67
CA TRP A 161 -19.26 1.06 -24.98
C TRP A 161 -20.17 2.18 -25.50
N VAL A 162 -20.35 3.20 -24.67
CA VAL A 162 -21.15 4.38 -24.99
C VAL A 162 -20.19 5.54 -25.07
N ARG A 163 -20.14 6.18 -26.25
CA ARG A 163 -19.29 7.35 -26.47
C ARG A 163 -19.99 8.59 -25.90
N ARG A 164 -19.70 8.90 -24.64
CA ARG A 164 -20.24 10.04 -23.90
C ARG A 164 -19.22 10.55 -22.89
N SER A 165 -19.10 11.86 -22.74
CA SER A 165 -18.23 12.49 -21.75
C SER A 165 -18.72 12.25 -20.31
N GLY A 166 -17.78 12.26 -19.37
CA GLY A 166 -18.07 11.94 -17.98
C GLY A 166 -18.26 10.44 -17.76
N TRP A 167 -18.85 10.08 -16.63
CA TRP A 167 -19.04 8.67 -16.26
C TRP A 167 -20.27 8.07 -16.93
N THR A 168 -20.08 6.89 -17.50
CA THR A 168 -21.16 5.98 -17.89
C THR A 168 -21.08 4.72 -17.04
N LYS A 169 -22.20 4.39 -16.37
CA LYS A 169 -22.37 3.14 -15.64
C LYS A 169 -22.91 2.06 -16.56
N TYR A 170 -22.38 0.85 -16.44
CA TYR A 170 -22.81 -0.34 -17.16
C TYR A 170 -23.29 -1.40 -16.16
N SER A 171 -24.58 -1.68 -16.21
CA SER A 171 -25.26 -2.62 -15.33
C SER A 171 -25.17 -4.05 -15.88
N ARG A 172 -25.37 -5.02 -14.98
CA ARG A 172 -25.30 -6.45 -15.31
C ARG A 172 -26.35 -6.91 -16.33
N ASP A 173 -27.48 -6.21 -16.42
CA ASP A 173 -28.55 -6.46 -17.39
C ASP A 173 -28.23 -5.93 -18.80
N GLY A 174 -27.08 -5.27 -18.97
CA GLY A 174 -26.66 -4.65 -20.22
C GLY A 174 -27.18 -3.23 -20.42
N SER A 175 -27.93 -2.67 -19.46
CA SER A 175 -28.31 -1.26 -19.48
C SER A 175 -27.10 -0.37 -19.18
N SER A 176 -27.14 0.85 -19.71
CA SER A 176 -26.12 1.86 -19.46
C SER A 176 -26.77 3.21 -19.16
N GLU A 177 -26.27 3.93 -18.16
CA GLU A 177 -26.80 5.23 -17.74
C GLU A 177 -25.66 6.22 -17.45
N PRO A 178 -25.86 7.53 -17.70
CA PRO A 178 -24.91 8.53 -17.24
C PRO A 178 -24.99 8.65 -15.73
N VAL A 179 -23.84 8.83 -15.07
CA VAL A 179 -23.77 9.12 -13.65
C VAL A 179 -22.76 10.24 -13.41
N GLU A 180 -22.90 10.97 -12.31
CA GLU A 180 -21.91 12.00 -11.94
C GLU A 180 -20.61 11.38 -11.42
N ALA A 181 -20.72 10.26 -10.69
CA ALA A 181 -19.60 9.48 -10.17
C ALA A 181 -20.05 8.05 -9.79
N PRO A 182 -19.11 7.08 -9.66
CA PRO A 182 -19.43 5.75 -9.15
C PRO A 182 -19.91 5.77 -7.69
N ASP A 183 -21.05 5.14 -7.39
CA ASP A 183 -21.60 5.10 -6.03
C ASP A 183 -20.98 3.97 -5.17
N GLU A 184 -20.35 2.94 -5.73
CA GLU A 184 -19.87 1.81 -4.92
C GLU A 184 -18.68 2.16 -4.01
N GLU A 185 -18.59 1.42 -2.89
CA GLU A 185 -17.55 1.57 -1.86
C GLU A 185 -16.26 0.78 -2.17
N MET A 186 -16.30 -0.10 -3.17
CA MET A 186 -15.19 -0.98 -3.54
C MET A 186 -15.03 -0.90 -5.05
N LEU A 187 -13.91 -0.34 -5.50
CA LEU A 187 -13.60 -0.17 -6.92
C LEU A 187 -12.22 -0.72 -7.23
N THR A 188 -12.05 -1.30 -8.41
CA THR A 188 -10.76 -1.31 -9.10
C THR A 188 -10.80 -0.23 -10.17
N PHE A 189 -9.73 0.53 -10.31
CA PHE A 189 -9.68 1.74 -11.12
C PHE A 189 -8.34 1.89 -11.82
N ASP A 190 -8.38 2.40 -13.05
CA ASP A 190 -7.22 2.64 -13.92
C ASP A 190 -7.53 3.79 -14.90
N VAL A 191 -6.53 4.63 -15.19
CA VAL A 191 -6.63 5.77 -16.10
C VAL A 191 -5.63 5.69 -17.24
N GLU A 192 -6.05 6.20 -18.40
CA GLU A 192 -5.16 6.41 -19.55
C GLU A 192 -4.99 7.88 -19.86
N VAL A 193 -3.77 8.23 -20.28
CA VAL A 193 -3.31 9.60 -20.50
C VAL A 193 -2.54 9.67 -21.81
N LEU A 194 -2.84 10.68 -22.63
CA LEU A 194 -2.02 11.05 -23.79
C LEU A 194 -0.82 11.88 -23.32
N TRP A 195 0.14 11.24 -22.65
CA TRP A 195 1.19 11.93 -21.88
C TRP A 195 2.13 12.85 -22.69
N HIS A 196 2.21 12.66 -24.01
CA HIS A 196 2.91 13.58 -24.93
C HIS A 196 2.13 14.89 -25.17
N GLU A 197 0.80 14.87 -25.05
CA GLU A 197 -0.06 16.03 -25.27
C GLU A 197 -0.53 16.67 -23.95
N SER A 198 -0.96 15.86 -22.99
CA SER A 198 -1.52 16.30 -21.72
C SER A 198 -1.16 15.38 -20.57
N SER A 199 -1.07 15.93 -19.36
CA SER A 199 -0.93 15.14 -18.13
C SER A 199 -2.28 14.69 -17.54
N TYR A 200 -3.41 15.14 -18.09
CA TYR A 200 -4.75 14.81 -17.60
C TYR A 200 -5.31 13.55 -18.26
N ALA A 201 -6.26 12.89 -17.58
CA ALA A 201 -6.86 11.68 -18.10
C ALA A 201 -7.66 11.95 -19.38
N VAL A 202 -7.54 11.03 -20.34
CA VAL A 202 -8.38 11.03 -21.55
C VAL A 202 -9.52 10.03 -21.42
N MET A 203 -9.27 8.92 -20.73
CA MET A 203 -10.27 7.94 -20.34
C MET A 203 -9.89 7.22 -19.05
N ALA A 204 -10.87 6.63 -18.39
CA ALA A 204 -10.65 5.75 -17.26
C ALA A 204 -11.69 4.64 -17.23
N CYS A 205 -11.31 3.48 -16.67
CA CYS A 205 -12.22 2.39 -16.42
C CYS A 205 -12.27 2.09 -14.92
N ALA A 206 -13.45 1.70 -14.44
CA ALA A 206 -13.60 1.18 -13.10
C ALA A 206 -14.54 -0.03 -13.08
N VAL A 207 -14.35 -0.91 -12.11
CA VAL A 207 -15.27 -2.01 -11.84
C VAL A 207 -15.49 -2.14 -10.34
N SER A 208 -16.74 -2.39 -9.95
CA SER A 208 -17.12 -2.74 -8.58
C SER A 208 -17.55 -4.20 -8.50
N ASP A 209 -18.04 -4.63 -7.34
CA ASP A 209 -18.73 -5.91 -7.19
C ASP A 209 -20.09 -5.97 -7.92
N LYS A 210 -20.58 -4.83 -8.45
CA LYS A 210 -21.93 -4.70 -9.02
C LYS A 210 -21.97 -4.20 -10.46
N SER A 211 -21.10 -3.27 -10.84
CA SER A 211 -21.19 -2.56 -12.11
C SER A 211 -19.82 -2.17 -12.67
N TRP A 212 -19.78 -2.01 -13.98
CA TRP A 212 -18.65 -1.42 -14.69
C TRP A 212 -18.89 0.07 -14.92
N TYR A 213 -17.80 0.82 -15.05
CA TYR A 213 -17.82 2.24 -15.32
C TYR A 213 -16.75 2.58 -16.35
N ALA A 214 -17.09 3.49 -17.26
CA ALA A 214 -16.11 4.14 -18.13
C ALA A 214 -16.29 5.65 -18.01
N TRP A 215 -15.19 6.36 -17.87
CA TRP A 215 -15.14 7.82 -17.91
C TRP A 215 -14.42 8.26 -19.17
N LEU A 216 -14.98 9.22 -19.90
CA LEU A 216 -14.33 9.84 -21.05
C LEU A 216 -14.19 11.34 -20.83
N SER A 217 -13.01 11.87 -21.13
CA SER A 217 -12.76 13.30 -21.05
C SER A 217 -13.61 14.06 -22.07
N PRO A 218 -14.29 15.17 -21.69
CA PRO A 218 -14.94 16.05 -22.64
C PRO A 218 -13.97 16.58 -23.71
N TRP A 219 -12.69 16.74 -23.36
CA TRP A 219 -11.64 17.16 -24.30
C TRP A 219 -11.36 16.09 -25.36
N LEU A 220 -11.31 14.83 -24.96
CA LEU A 220 -11.10 13.71 -25.89
C LEU A 220 -12.20 13.70 -26.96
N LEU A 221 -13.45 13.95 -26.57
CA LEU A 221 -14.60 13.96 -27.48
C LEU A 221 -14.77 15.28 -28.26
N GLY A 222 -13.90 16.27 -28.06
CA GLY A 222 -14.00 17.57 -28.72
C GLY A 222 -15.14 18.46 -28.20
N GLU A 223 -15.69 18.14 -27.02
CA GLU A 223 -16.75 18.90 -26.37
C GLU A 223 -16.19 20.06 -25.52
N SER A 224 -14.90 20.03 -25.21
CA SER A 224 -14.17 21.06 -24.45
C SER A 224 -12.81 21.35 -25.08
N GLU A 225 -12.44 22.63 -25.10
CA GLU A 225 -11.12 23.09 -25.56
C GLU A 225 -10.03 22.86 -24.50
N SER A 226 -10.40 22.76 -23.22
CA SER A 226 -9.46 22.56 -22.12
C SER A 226 -9.19 21.07 -21.94
N ASP A 227 -7.93 20.66 -21.89
CA ASP A 227 -7.52 19.27 -21.60
C ASP A 227 -7.58 18.93 -20.09
N ARG A 228 -7.71 19.95 -19.24
CA ARG A 228 -7.56 19.86 -17.78
C ARG A 228 -8.79 19.37 -17.03
N HIS A 229 -9.24 18.16 -17.32
CA HIS A 229 -10.36 17.54 -16.61
C HIS A 229 -9.88 16.51 -15.58
N LEU A 230 -10.37 16.63 -14.34
CA LEU A 230 -10.19 15.63 -13.29
C LEU A 230 -11.42 14.73 -13.20
N ILE A 231 -11.19 13.49 -12.80
CA ILE A 231 -12.21 12.45 -12.72
C ILE A 231 -12.86 12.52 -11.33
N PRO A 232 -14.17 12.77 -11.22
CA PRO A 232 -14.85 12.77 -9.93
C PRO A 232 -15.09 11.33 -9.45
N LEU A 233 -14.83 11.05 -8.17
CA LEU A 233 -15.26 9.81 -7.50
C LEU A 233 -16.41 10.05 -6.51
N GLY A 234 -16.99 11.25 -6.50
CA GLY A 234 -18.21 11.56 -5.78
C GLY A 234 -17.93 12.02 -4.36
N ASN A 235 -18.80 11.67 -3.41
CA ASN A 235 -18.71 12.22 -2.05
C ASN A 235 -17.38 11.85 -1.34
N PRO A 236 -16.48 12.82 -1.05
CA PRO A 236 -15.20 12.54 -0.40
C PRO A 236 -15.35 12.06 1.04
N GLN A 237 -16.50 12.27 1.68
CA GLN A 237 -16.76 11.81 3.06
C GLN A 237 -17.29 10.37 3.13
N LYS A 238 -17.50 9.71 1.98
CA LYS A 238 -17.90 8.30 1.93
C LYS A 238 -16.65 7.41 2.01
N PRO A 239 -16.52 6.52 3.01
CA PRO A 239 -15.42 5.56 3.04
C PRO A 239 -15.46 4.64 1.82
N ARG A 240 -14.38 4.63 1.04
CA ARG A 240 -14.25 3.82 -0.16
C ARG A 240 -12.85 3.24 -0.27
N ILE A 241 -12.73 2.01 -0.75
CA ILE A 241 -11.45 1.47 -1.21
C ILE A 241 -11.37 1.56 -2.73
N ILE A 242 -10.21 1.97 -3.22
CA ILE A 242 -9.92 2.09 -4.65
C ILE A 242 -8.64 1.31 -4.91
N VAL A 243 -8.78 0.18 -5.57
CA VAL A 243 -7.68 -0.72 -5.90
C VAL A 243 -7.12 -0.33 -7.27
N GLY A 244 -5.81 -0.19 -7.39
CA GLY A 244 -5.15 0.00 -8.68
C GLY A 244 -3.78 -0.64 -8.71
N HIS A 245 -3.07 -0.46 -9.82
CA HIS A 245 -1.70 -0.93 -9.97
C HIS A 245 -0.79 0.25 -10.27
N ASN A 246 0.14 0.56 -9.35
CA ASN A 246 0.83 1.85 -9.32
C ASN A 246 -0.18 3.01 -9.20
N ILE A 247 -1.20 2.82 -8.36
CA ILE A 247 -2.41 3.68 -8.24
C ILE A 247 -2.10 5.16 -7.95
N GLY A 248 -0.90 5.50 -7.47
CA GLY A 248 -0.50 6.90 -7.28
C GLY A 248 -0.52 7.70 -8.58
N TYR A 249 -0.27 7.05 -9.73
CA TYR A 249 -0.37 7.69 -11.04
C TYR A 249 -1.83 8.07 -11.37
N ASP A 250 -2.76 7.16 -11.12
CA ASP A 250 -4.20 7.32 -11.32
C ASP A 250 -4.83 8.29 -10.33
N ARG A 251 -4.44 8.19 -9.04
CA ARG A 251 -4.88 9.06 -7.93
C ARG A 251 -4.70 10.53 -8.29
N ALA A 252 -3.59 10.88 -8.92
CA ALA A 252 -3.32 12.25 -9.35
C ALA A 252 -4.29 12.80 -10.41
N ARG A 253 -5.19 11.98 -10.97
CA ARG A 253 -6.24 12.40 -11.93
C ARG A 253 -7.62 12.46 -11.29
N ILE A 254 -7.74 12.18 -9.99
CA ILE A 254 -9.00 12.25 -9.24
C ILE A 254 -9.24 13.67 -8.73
N ALA A 255 -10.47 14.17 -8.87
CA ALA A 255 -10.84 15.54 -8.52
C ALA A 255 -10.70 15.82 -7.01
N GLU A 256 -11.21 14.91 -6.19
CA GLU A 256 -11.28 15.07 -4.74
C GLU A 256 -9.88 15.07 -4.07
N GLU A 257 -8.85 14.57 -4.75
CA GLU A 257 -7.48 14.49 -4.22
C GLU A 257 -6.70 15.83 -4.30
N TYR A 258 -7.33 16.86 -4.87
CA TYR A 258 -6.82 18.23 -4.90
C TYR A 258 -7.55 19.16 -3.92
N GLU A 259 -8.48 18.63 -3.12
CA GLU A 259 -9.06 19.36 -1.99
C GLU A 259 -8.11 19.34 -0.78
N LEU A 260 -8.14 20.39 0.04
CA LEU A 260 -7.34 20.43 1.28
C LEU A 260 -7.92 19.51 2.36
N ASP A 261 -9.24 19.35 2.35
CA ASP A 261 -9.93 18.42 3.22
C ASP A 261 -9.66 17.00 2.74
N GLN A 262 -9.06 16.19 3.60
CA GLN A 262 -8.65 14.84 3.25
C GLN A 262 -9.88 13.98 2.91
N SER A 263 -9.88 13.40 1.71
CA SER A 263 -10.90 12.45 1.31
C SER A 263 -10.84 11.17 2.17
N ARG A 264 -11.99 10.50 2.30
CA ARG A 264 -12.12 9.17 2.90
C ARG A 264 -11.92 8.06 1.87
N ASN A 265 -11.39 8.37 0.68
CA ASN A 265 -10.92 7.36 -0.25
C ASN A 265 -9.65 6.72 0.30
N TYR A 266 -9.53 5.41 0.14
CA TYR A 266 -8.32 4.67 0.45
C TYR A 266 -7.83 3.95 -0.82
N PHE A 267 -6.76 4.49 -1.39
CA PHE A 267 -6.08 3.93 -2.56
C PHE A 267 -5.17 2.77 -2.15
N ILE A 268 -5.54 1.57 -2.58
CA ILE A 268 -4.79 0.34 -2.32
C ILE A 268 -4.00 -0.02 -3.58
N ASP A 269 -2.68 0.04 -3.48
CA ASP A 269 -1.78 -0.25 -4.59
C ASP A 269 -1.38 -1.73 -4.64
N THR A 270 -1.85 -2.45 -5.66
CA THR A 270 -1.47 -3.86 -5.89
C THR A 270 0.03 -4.03 -6.17
N MET A 271 0.70 -3.02 -6.73
CA MET A 271 2.15 -3.05 -6.92
C MET A 271 2.86 -3.03 -5.57
N SER A 272 2.50 -2.11 -4.68
CA SER A 272 3.05 -2.02 -3.33
C SER A 272 2.77 -3.28 -2.49
N LEU A 273 1.54 -3.81 -2.56
CA LEU A 273 1.20 -5.08 -1.90
C LEU A 273 2.07 -6.22 -2.43
N HIS A 274 2.25 -6.32 -3.76
CA HIS A 274 3.14 -7.30 -4.37
C HIS A 274 4.58 -7.16 -3.87
N VAL A 275 5.11 -5.94 -3.82
CA VAL A 275 6.48 -5.67 -3.35
C VAL A 275 6.67 -6.15 -1.92
N ALA A 276 5.67 -5.97 -1.05
CA ALA A 276 5.73 -6.44 0.33
C ALA A 276 5.76 -7.98 0.46
N VAL A 277 5.11 -8.71 -0.44
CA VAL A 277 4.98 -10.18 -0.34
C VAL A 277 6.01 -10.95 -1.18
N ASN A 278 6.32 -10.47 -2.38
CA ASN A 278 7.12 -11.17 -3.38
C ASN A 278 8.05 -10.21 -4.15
N GLY A 279 8.28 -9.01 -3.64
CA GLY A 279 9.26 -8.09 -4.21
C GLY A 279 10.69 -8.58 -4.05
N MET A 280 11.61 -7.93 -4.77
CA MET A 280 13.05 -8.20 -4.69
C MET A 280 13.83 -6.93 -4.35
N CYS A 281 14.94 -7.12 -3.64
CA CYS A 281 15.89 -6.06 -3.33
C CYS A 281 16.62 -5.58 -4.59
N SER A 282 17.16 -4.36 -4.56
CA SER A 282 17.92 -3.79 -5.69
C SER A 282 19.10 -4.67 -6.14
N ARG A 283 19.81 -5.27 -5.17
CA ARG A 283 20.94 -6.19 -5.43
C ARG A 283 20.53 -7.52 -6.07
N GLN A 284 19.26 -7.93 -5.92
CA GLN A 284 18.74 -9.18 -6.48
C GLN A 284 18.31 -9.03 -7.95
N ARG A 285 17.95 -7.81 -8.40
CA ARG A 285 17.44 -7.55 -9.75
C ARG A 285 18.37 -8.01 -10.89
N PRO A 286 19.70 -7.78 -10.84
CA PRO A 286 20.60 -8.23 -11.91
C PRO A 286 20.56 -9.75 -12.10
N THR A 287 20.64 -10.52 -11.01
CA THR A 287 20.61 -11.98 -11.04
C THR A 287 19.26 -12.50 -11.54
N TRP A 288 18.15 -11.95 -11.03
CA TRP A 288 16.82 -12.32 -11.49
C TRP A 288 16.64 -12.08 -13.00
N ASN A 289 17.14 -10.95 -13.52
CA ASN A 289 17.09 -10.65 -14.95
C ASN A 289 17.92 -11.62 -15.80
N MET A 290 19.07 -12.07 -15.29
CA MET A 290 19.88 -13.10 -15.94
C MET A 290 19.11 -14.42 -16.03
N HIS A 291 18.52 -14.89 -14.92
CA HIS A 291 17.72 -16.11 -14.92
C HIS A 291 16.47 -16.00 -15.81
N ARG A 292 15.78 -14.86 -15.82
CA ARG A 292 14.64 -14.62 -16.72
C ARG A 292 15.06 -14.77 -18.18
N LYS A 293 16.16 -14.11 -18.60
CA LYS A 293 16.68 -14.22 -19.97
C LYS A 293 17.09 -15.65 -20.32
N ASN A 294 17.70 -16.37 -19.38
CA ASN A 294 18.08 -17.77 -19.57
C ASN A 294 16.84 -18.66 -19.78
N ARG A 295 15.77 -18.46 -19.00
CA ARG A 295 14.47 -19.15 -19.18
C ARG A 295 13.84 -18.82 -20.53
N GLU A 296 13.73 -17.55 -20.88
CA GLU A 296 13.18 -17.13 -22.19
C GLU A 296 13.98 -17.72 -23.36
N THR A 297 15.30 -17.83 -23.24
CA THR A 297 16.16 -18.45 -24.25
C THR A 297 15.91 -19.95 -24.34
N ARG A 298 15.79 -20.64 -23.21
CA ARG A 298 15.44 -22.07 -23.16
C ARG A 298 14.07 -22.32 -23.78
N ASP A 299 13.06 -21.53 -23.45
CA ASP A 299 11.71 -21.68 -23.99
C ASP A 299 11.68 -21.45 -25.51
N LYS A 300 12.44 -20.47 -26.01
CA LYS A 300 12.59 -20.26 -27.46
C LYS A 300 13.25 -21.44 -28.17
N ILE A 301 14.28 -22.02 -27.56
CA ILE A 301 14.98 -23.17 -28.13
C ILE A 301 14.10 -24.42 -28.09
N ALA A 302 13.37 -24.66 -27.00
CA ALA A 302 12.42 -25.77 -26.87
C ALA A 302 11.25 -25.67 -27.85
N ASN A 303 10.80 -24.45 -28.17
CA ASN A 303 9.74 -24.21 -29.15
C ASN A 303 10.25 -24.13 -30.60
N SER A 304 11.56 -24.01 -30.82
CA SER A 304 12.17 -24.19 -32.15
C SER A 304 12.36 -25.68 -32.42
N GLU A 305 12.29 -26.12 -33.69
CA GLU A 305 12.60 -27.50 -34.11
C GLU A 305 14.11 -27.80 -33.95
N ALA A 306 14.61 -27.75 -32.71
CA ALA A 306 16.00 -28.01 -32.39
C ALA A 306 16.24 -29.53 -32.28
N THR A 307 17.36 -29.99 -32.85
CA THR A 307 17.86 -31.36 -32.71
C THR A 307 17.95 -31.79 -31.25
N ALA A 308 17.51 -33.02 -30.95
CA ALA A 308 17.41 -33.58 -29.59
C ALA A 308 18.68 -33.44 -28.73
N ASP A 309 19.87 -33.43 -29.35
CA ASP A 309 21.15 -33.27 -28.66
C ASP A 309 21.37 -31.87 -28.05
N LEU A 310 20.82 -30.82 -28.69
CA LEU A 310 20.90 -29.45 -28.16
C LEU A 310 19.96 -29.27 -26.96
N ALA A 311 18.80 -29.91 -27.00
CA ALA A 311 17.86 -29.95 -25.88
C ALA A 311 18.45 -30.68 -24.66
N ALA A 312 19.18 -31.78 -24.87
CA ALA A 312 19.82 -32.56 -23.81
C ALA A 312 20.96 -31.79 -23.10
N LEU A 313 21.80 -31.06 -23.85
CA LEU A 313 22.87 -30.22 -23.26
C LEU A 313 22.32 -29.03 -22.45
N LEU A 314 21.17 -28.48 -22.86
CA LEU A 314 20.50 -27.40 -22.13
C LEU A 314 19.81 -27.89 -20.85
N GLN A 315 19.25 -29.10 -20.86
CA GLN A 315 18.70 -29.74 -19.66
C GLN A 315 19.79 -30.00 -18.61
N ALA A 316 20.94 -30.55 -19.02
CA ALA A 316 22.06 -30.83 -18.12
C ALA A 316 22.67 -29.57 -17.49
N LYS A 317 22.63 -28.43 -18.18
CA LYS A 317 23.08 -27.13 -17.64
C LYS A 317 22.01 -26.44 -16.79
N GLY A 318 20.73 -26.73 -17.04
CA GLY A 318 19.58 -26.19 -16.30
C GLY A 318 19.43 -26.77 -14.90
N ASP A 319 19.72 -28.06 -14.71
CA ASP A 319 19.65 -28.72 -13.38
C ASP A 319 20.67 -28.15 -12.37
N ILE A 320 21.79 -27.61 -12.86
CA ILE A 320 22.85 -27.04 -12.01
C ILE A 320 22.50 -25.60 -11.57
N ASP A 321 21.88 -24.80 -12.44
CA ASP A 321 21.46 -23.42 -12.17
C ASP A 321 20.12 -23.33 -11.39
N GLU A 322 19.25 -24.34 -11.47
CA GLU A 322 17.92 -24.33 -10.84
C GLU A 322 17.95 -24.58 -9.33
N GLU A 323 18.97 -25.29 -8.82
CA GLU A 323 19.18 -25.48 -7.37
C GLU A 323 19.81 -24.24 -6.69
N GLU A 324 20.55 -23.39 -7.40
CA GLU A 324 21.39 -22.34 -6.80
C GLU A 324 20.61 -21.10 -6.29
N GLU A 325 19.40 -20.77 -6.79
CA GLU A 325 18.64 -19.61 -6.28
C GLU A 325 17.12 -19.86 -6.15
N LEU A 326 16.73 -20.64 -5.13
CA LEU A 326 15.33 -20.93 -4.73
C LEU A 326 14.38 -19.71 -4.65
N TRP A 327 14.92 -18.50 -4.49
CA TRP A 327 14.15 -17.26 -4.36
C TRP A 327 13.72 -16.68 -5.71
N VAL A 328 14.41 -16.98 -6.83
CA VAL A 328 14.13 -16.41 -8.16
C VAL A 328 12.72 -16.77 -8.63
N GLY A 329 12.27 -18.00 -8.37
CA GLY A 329 10.91 -18.45 -8.67
C GLY A 329 9.83 -17.93 -7.72
N ARG A 330 10.21 -17.24 -6.63
CA ARG A 330 9.29 -16.69 -5.61
C ARG A 330 9.17 -15.17 -5.67
N SER A 331 9.77 -14.54 -6.69
CA SER A 331 9.75 -13.10 -6.87
C SER A 331 9.49 -12.72 -8.32
N SER A 332 8.96 -11.52 -8.52
CA SER A 332 8.70 -10.94 -9.84
C SER A 332 9.03 -9.45 -9.83
N VAL A 333 9.17 -8.87 -11.03
CA VAL A 333 9.26 -7.42 -11.19
C VAL A 333 7.88 -6.78 -11.10
N ASN A 334 7.87 -5.45 -11.01
CA ASN A 334 6.72 -4.71 -10.49
C ASN A 334 5.66 -4.37 -11.54
N SER A 335 5.81 -4.71 -12.82
CA SER A 335 4.83 -4.32 -13.85
C SER A 335 3.54 -5.13 -13.74
N LEU A 336 2.38 -4.55 -14.06
CA LEU A 336 1.10 -5.27 -13.99
C LEU A 336 1.15 -6.59 -14.75
N ARG A 337 1.78 -6.61 -15.94
CA ARG A 337 2.01 -7.82 -16.74
C ARG A 337 2.75 -8.88 -15.94
N ASP A 338 3.90 -8.54 -15.37
CA ASP A 338 4.78 -9.50 -14.71
C ASP A 338 4.17 -9.98 -13.38
N VAL A 339 3.46 -9.10 -12.68
CA VAL A 339 2.73 -9.42 -11.45
C VAL A 339 1.51 -10.30 -11.76
N ALA A 340 0.76 -10.01 -12.83
CA ALA A 340 -0.38 -10.82 -13.27
C ALA A 340 0.06 -12.20 -13.79
N HIS A 341 1.17 -12.27 -14.51
CA HIS A 341 1.75 -13.54 -14.92
C HIS A 341 2.16 -14.37 -13.70
N PHE A 342 2.87 -13.75 -12.75
CA PHE A 342 3.35 -14.42 -11.55
C PHE A 342 2.22 -14.92 -10.63
N HIS A 343 1.22 -14.08 -10.31
CA HIS A 343 0.16 -14.44 -9.34
C HIS A 343 -1.04 -15.15 -9.95
N CYS A 344 -1.33 -14.87 -11.23
CA CYS A 344 -2.56 -15.29 -11.88
C CYS A 344 -2.34 -16.18 -13.12
N GLY A 345 -1.09 -16.35 -13.58
CA GLY A 345 -0.79 -17.08 -14.81
C GLY A 345 -1.36 -16.40 -16.07
N VAL A 346 -1.59 -15.09 -16.02
CA VAL A 346 -2.18 -14.32 -17.13
C VAL A 346 -1.10 -13.63 -17.92
N THR A 347 -1.14 -13.78 -19.24
CA THR A 347 -0.26 -13.05 -20.15
C THR A 347 -1.00 -11.84 -20.71
N ILE A 348 -0.43 -10.64 -20.53
CA ILE A 348 -1.01 -9.37 -21.00
C ILE A 348 -0.27 -8.90 -22.26
N ASP A 349 -0.99 -8.58 -23.32
CA ASP A 349 -0.42 -7.98 -24.53
C ASP A 349 -0.13 -6.47 -24.32
N LYS A 350 1.01 -5.98 -24.81
CA LYS A 350 1.47 -4.59 -24.65
C LYS A 350 1.02 -3.67 -25.78
N ALA A 351 0.67 -4.23 -26.94
CA ALA A 351 0.59 -3.47 -28.19
C ALA A 351 -0.41 -2.30 -28.11
N LYS A 352 -1.53 -2.46 -27.41
CA LYS A 352 -2.57 -1.42 -27.33
C LYS A 352 -2.18 -0.23 -26.44
N ARG A 353 -1.31 -0.43 -25.45
CA ARG A 353 -0.83 0.65 -24.58
C ARG A 353 0.02 1.67 -25.35
N GLU A 354 0.79 1.19 -26.32
CA GLU A 354 1.69 2.02 -27.15
C GLU A 354 0.89 3.02 -28.00
N TRP A 355 -0.40 2.75 -28.27
CA TRP A 355 -1.26 3.68 -28.99
C TRP A 355 -1.49 5.00 -28.24
N PHE A 356 -1.46 5.02 -26.92
CA PHE A 356 -1.53 6.28 -26.14
C PHE A 356 -0.25 7.11 -26.20
N SER A 357 0.85 6.56 -26.74
CA SER A 357 2.05 7.31 -27.07
C SER A 357 2.15 7.66 -28.56
N GLU A 358 1.60 6.83 -29.44
CA GLU A 358 1.76 6.97 -30.89
C GLU A 358 0.65 7.77 -31.57
N LEU A 359 -0.58 7.68 -31.06
CA LEU A 359 -1.75 8.31 -31.65
C LEU A 359 -1.99 9.69 -31.04
N ASP A 360 -2.54 10.58 -31.86
CA ASP A 360 -3.09 11.84 -31.40
C ASP A 360 -4.51 11.66 -30.84
N ARG A 361 -5.08 12.77 -30.34
CA ARG A 361 -6.47 12.82 -29.87
C ARG A 361 -7.48 12.18 -30.85
N GLN A 362 -7.35 12.43 -32.15
CA GLN A 362 -8.28 11.91 -33.15
C GLN A 362 -8.11 10.40 -33.33
N GLY A 363 -6.87 9.92 -33.40
CA GLY A 363 -6.56 8.49 -33.51
C GLY A 363 -7.08 7.68 -32.32
N VAL A 364 -6.97 8.20 -31.09
CA VAL A 364 -7.58 7.58 -29.90
C VAL A 364 -9.10 7.53 -30.02
N CYS A 365 -9.72 8.61 -30.49
CA CYS A 365 -11.17 8.67 -30.72
C CYS A 365 -11.66 7.66 -31.77
N ASP A 366 -10.88 7.45 -32.82
CA ASP A 366 -11.23 6.52 -33.90
C ASP A 366 -11.13 5.04 -33.44
N LYS A 367 -10.30 4.78 -32.42
CA LYS A 367 -10.06 3.45 -31.83
C LYS A 367 -10.67 3.27 -30.44
N LEU A 368 -11.64 4.13 -30.08
CA LEU A 368 -12.15 4.27 -28.72
C LEU A 368 -12.65 2.94 -28.12
N ASP A 369 -13.45 2.17 -28.86
CA ASP A 369 -13.99 0.90 -28.35
C ASP A 369 -12.89 -0.14 -28.07
N GLU A 370 -11.86 -0.21 -28.92
CA GLU A 370 -10.73 -1.14 -28.74
C GLU A 370 -9.85 -0.78 -27.54
N LEU A 371 -9.72 0.52 -27.27
CA LEU A 371 -8.97 1.08 -26.14
C LEU A 371 -9.75 0.96 -24.83
N LEU A 372 -11.06 1.17 -24.83
CA LEU A 372 -11.91 0.92 -23.66
C LEU A 372 -11.92 -0.57 -23.28
N ASP A 373 -11.94 -1.47 -24.25
CA ASP A 373 -11.78 -2.91 -24.01
C ASP A 373 -10.43 -3.27 -23.38
N TYR A 374 -9.38 -2.52 -23.76
CA TYR A 374 -8.04 -2.66 -23.17
C TYR A 374 -8.02 -2.16 -21.72
N CYS A 375 -8.48 -0.93 -21.46
CA CYS A 375 -8.57 -0.39 -20.09
C CYS A 375 -9.43 -1.28 -19.19
N ALA A 376 -10.56 -1.78 -19.70
CA ALA A 376 -11.41 -2.71 -18.95
C ALA A 376 -10.72 -4.06 -18.70
N ALA A 377 -9.81 -4.50 -19.57
CA ALA A 377 -8.99 -5.70 -19.32
C ALA A 377 -7.96 -5.45 -18.22
N ASP A 378 -7.27 -4.31 -18.24
CA ASP A 378 -6.27 -3.98 -17.21
C ASP A 378 -6.91 -3.83 -15.82
N VAL A 379 -8.09 -3.23 -15.73
CA VAL A 379 -8.90 -3.16 -14.50
C VAL A 379 -9.31 -4.55 -14.00
N ASP A 380 -9.80 -5.44 -14.88
CA ASP A 380 -10.16 -6.82 -14.51
C ASP A 380 -8.94 -7.60 -14.00
N ILE A 381 -7.82 -7.50 -14.71
CA ILE A 381 -6.57 -8.17 -14.34
C ILE A 381 -6.03 -7.63 -13.01
N THR A 382 -6.09 -6.32 -12.80
CA THR A 382 -5.72 -5.68 -11.53
C THR A 382 -6.57 -6.20 -10.39
N HIS A 383 -7.88 -6.37 -10.57
CA HIS A 383 -8.74 -6.98 -9.55
C HIS A 383 -8.32 -8.43 -9.28
N ARG A 384 -8.03 -9.23 -10.31
CA ARG A 384 -7.56 -10.61 -10.15
C ARG A 384 -6.24 -10.69 -9.37
N VAL A 385 -5.29 -9.79 -9.65
CA VAL A 385 -4.04 -9.65 -8.89
C VAL A 385 -4.35 -9.31 -7.44
N TYR A 386 -5.19 -8.30 -7.20
CA TYR A 386 -5.61 -7.88 -5.86
C TYR A 386 -6.15 -9.04 -5.03
N LYS A 387 -7.01 -9.88 -5.60
CA LYS A 387 -7.55 -11.09 -4.95
C LYS A 387 -6.48 -12.09 -4.50
N LYS A 388 -5.28 -12.05 -5.07
CA LYS A 388 -4.13 -12.88 -4.69
C LYS A 388 -3.20 -12.17 -3.72
N VAL A 389 -2.81 -10.94 -4.02
CA VAL A 389 -1.79 -10.22 -3.25
C VAL A 389 -2.31 -9.68 -1.92
N PHE A 390 -3.59 -9.30 -1.82
CA PHE A 390 -4.15 -8.77 -0.58
C PHE A 390 -4.19 -9.82 0.54
N PRO A 391 -4.72 -11.04 0.34
CA PRO A 391 -4.64 -12.08 1.37
C PRO A 391 -3.19 -12.44 1.74
N ALA A 392 -2.29 -12.52 0.76
CA ALA A 392 -0.87 -12.80 1.01
C ALA A 392 -0.20 -11.69 1.84
N PHE A 393 -0.57 -10.43 1.60
CA PHE A 393 -0.10 -9.29 2.39
C PHE A 393 -0.58 -9.41 3.84
N MET A 394 -1.84 -9.76 4.06
CA MET A 394 -2.39 -9.96 5.41
C MET A 394 -1.74 -11.14 6.14
N GLU A 395 -1.27 -12.17 5.42
CA GLU A 395 -0.49 -13.27 6.02
C GLU A 395 0.94 -12.84 6.36
N THR A 396 1.58 -12.08 5.48
CA THR A 396 2.97 -11.60 5.65
C THR A 396 3.07 -10.52 6.72
N CYS A 397 2.08 -9.62 6.78
CA CYS A 397 1.99 -8.48 7.68
C CYS A 397 0.69 -8.57 8.50
N PRO A 398 0.59 -9.49 9.48
CA PRO A 398 -0.67 -9.81 10.16
C PRO A 398 -1.13 -8.76 11.17
N HIS A 399 -0.24 -7.84 11.58
CA HIS A 399 -0.62 -6.78 12.50
C HIS A 399 -1.46 -5.72 11.78
N PRO A 400 -2.64 -5.33 12.29
CA PRO A 400 -3.56 -4.42 11.60
C PRO A 400 -2.95 -3.05 11.31
N VAL A 401 -1.94 -2.64 12.09
CA VAL A 401 -1.24 -1.36 11.86
C VAL A 401 -0.61 -1.30 10.46
N SER A 402 -0.14 -2.43 9.93
CA SER A 402 0.46 -2.49 8.60
C SER A 402 -0.54 -2.13 7.51
N PHE A 403 -1.81 -2.54 7.66
CA PHE A 403 -2.88 -2.17 6.74
C PHE A 403 -3.43 -0.77 7.02
N ALA A 404 -3.61 -0.40 8.29
CA ALA A 404 -4.15 0.90 8.67
C ALA A 404 -3.24 2.06 8.25
N ALA A 405 -1.92 1.89 8.41
CA ALA A 405 -0.92 2.91 8.07
C ALA A 405 -0.91 3.25 6.58
N LEU A 406 -1.11 2.25 5.70
CA LEU A 406 -1.14 2.43 4.26
C LEU A 406 -2.23 3.42 3.81
N ARG A 407 -3.35 3.52 4.54
CA ARG A 407 -4.38 4.55 4.26
C ARG A 407 -3.80 5.95 4.39
N HIS A 408 -3.09 6.22 5.48
CA HIS A 408 -2.53 7.55 5.73
C HIS A 408 -1.37 7.87 4.77
N LEU A 409 -0.48 6.89 4.56
CA LEU A 409 0.66 7.03 3.63
C LEU A 409 0.21 7.24 2.18
N SER A 410 -0.90 6.63 1.75
CA SER A 410 -1.43 6.80 0.39
C SER A 410 -2.12 8.14 0.15
N THR A 411 -2.45 8.89 1.21
CA THR A 411 -3.22 10.13 1.16
C THR A 411 -2.38 11.40 1.33
N GLU A 412 -1.07 11.27 1.49
CA GLU A 412 -0.18 12.42 1.65
C GLU A 412 -0.28 13.37 0.44
N ILE A 413 -0.33 14.67 0.72
CA ILE A 413 -0.33 15.75 -0.26
C ILE A 413 0.73 16.78 0.12
N LEU A 414 1.37 17.37 -0.89
CA LEU A 414 2.32 18.47 -0.71
C LEU A 414 1.72 19.75 -1.31
N PRO A 415 1.12 20.63 -0.50
CA PRO A 415 0.55 21.87 -1.01
C PRO A 415 1.67 22.79 -1.49
N VAL A 416 1.61 23.15 -2.78
CA VAL A 416 2.48 24.16 -3.39
C VAL A 416 1.67 25.42 -3.70
N ASN A 417 2.34 26.55 -3.83
CA ASN A 417 1.74 27.81 -4.25
C ASN A 417 2.46 28.37 -5.49
N ARG A 418 2.04 29.53 -5.99
CA ARG A 418 2.60 30.16 -7.20
C ARG A 418 4.10 30.46 -7.13
N THR A 419 4.70 30.47 -5.93
CA THR A 419 6.16 30.64 -5.79
C THR A 419 6.94 29.41 -6.25
N TRP A 420 6.27 28.26 -6.42
CA TRP A 420 6.90 27.03 -6.90
C TRP A 420 7.47 27.17 -8.32
N ASP A 421 6.78 27.88 -9.21
CA ASP A 421 7.27 28.14 -10.58
C ASP A 421 8.54 29.00 -10.54
N SER A 422 8.57 30.00 -9.65
CA SER A 422 9.76 30.83 -9.44
C SER A 422 10.90 30.02 -8.84
N TYR A 423 10.62 29.11 -7.92
CA TYR A 423 11.61 28.20 -7.34
C TYR A 423 12.25 27.31 -8.42
N ILE A 424 11.44 26.68 -9.29
CA ILE A 424 11.94 25.86 -10.40
C ILE A 424 12.79 26.69 -11.35
N ALA A 425 12.30 27.84 -11.80
CA ALA A 425 13.02 28.71 -12.73
C ALA A 425 14.38 29.17 -12.16
N ASN A 426 14.43 29.52 -10.88
CA ASN A 426 15.66 29.96 -10.21
C ASN A 426 16.64 28.80 -10.01
N ALA A 427 16.15 27.61 -9.66
CA ALA A 427 16.98 26.41 -9.52
C ALA A 427 17.63 26.04 -10.86
N GLU A 428 16.87 26.04 -11.95
CA GLU A 428 17.35 25.71 -13.30
C GLU A 428 18.35 26.75 -13.80
N ALA A 429 18.06 28.04 -13.63
CA ALA A 429 18.98 29.12 -14.00
C ALA A 429 20.32 29.02 -13.23
N THR A 430 20.27 28.61 -11.96
CA THR A 430 21.48 28.40 -11.15
C THR A 430 22.27 27.20 -11.64
N TYR A 431 21.60 26.09 -11.98
CA TYR A 431 22.23 24.92 -12.56
C TYR A 431 22.96 25.26 -13.87
N HIS A 432 22.27 25.89 -14.83
CA HIS A 432 22.88 26.28 -16.10
C HIS A 432 24.08 27.21 -15.91
N LYS A 433 23.94 28.23 -15.06
CA LYS A 433 25.05 29.14 -14.76
C LYS A 433 26.30 28.40 -14.26
N LEU A 434 26.13 27.40 -13.38
CA LEU A 434 27.25 26.61 -12.85
C LEU A 434 27.81 25.64 -13.89
N SER A 435 26.94 25.00 -14.68
CA SER A 435 27.36 24.09 -15.76
C SER A 435 28.16 24.82 -16.83
N ASP A 436 27.62 25.94 -17.34
CA ASP A 436 28.26 26.77 -18.37
C ASP A 436 29.61 27.32 -17.88
N ALA A 437 29.71 27.70 -16.59
CA ALA A 437 30.96 28.17 -16.01
C ALA A 437 32.03 27.08 -15.92
N VAL A 438 31.63 25.81 -15.70
CA VAL A 438 32.55 24.66 -15.75
C VAL A 438 32.97 24.39 -17.18
N GLU A 439 32.03 24.38 -18.14
CA GLU A 439 32.32 24.15 -19.55
C GLU A 439 33.24 25.22 -20.15
N GLN A 440 33.03 26.50 -19.81
CA GLN A 440 33.90 27.60 -20.25
C GLN A 440 35.31 27.55 -19.66
N ARG A 441 35.50 26.83 -18.55
CA ARG A 441 36.79 26.70 -17.87
C ARG A 441 37.62 25.51 -18.40
N LEU A 442 36.97 24.53 -19.00
CA LEU A 442 37.59 23.40 -19.70
C LEU A 442 38.05 23.82 -21.10
#